data_AF-A0A497IGL9-F1
#
_entry.id   AF-A0A497IGL9-F1
#
_cell.length_a   1.000
_cell.length_b   1.000
_cell.length_c   1.000
_cell.angle_alpha   90.00
_cell.angle_beta   90.00
_cell.angle_gamma   90.00
#
_symmetry.space_group_name_H-M   'P 1'
#
loop_
_entity.id
_entity.type
_entity.pdbx_description
1 polymer ?
#
loop_
_entity_poly.entity_id
_entity_poly.type
_entity_poly.pdbx_seq_one_letter_code
_entity_poly.pdbx_strand_id
1 'polypeptide(L)'
;LIDLFAILPFYLPFLGLDLRSLRVLRLLRILRIAKVGRYYGALHLMKRVVVSKKEEIVLTTAIMALLLVLASSVLFYCENPYQPDTFSSIPATMWWAIATLSTVGYGDMYPITVLGKLFASLIAVRGIGMFALPTGIVGAGFVEEIQRSKDEAKVCPHCGEPIR
;
A
#
# COMPACT_ATOMS: atom_id res chain seq x y z
N LEU A 1 -27.61 -10.89 -5.40
CA LEU A 1 -27.83 -9.57 -4.73
C LEU A 1 -26.85 -8.51 -5.23
N ILE A 2 -25.53 -8.68 -5.10
CA ILE A 2 -24.51 -7.70 -5.55
C ILE A 2 -24.61 -7.40 -7.06
N ASP A 3 -24.82 -8.42 -7.88
CA ASP A 3 -24.97 -8.28 -9.34
C ASP A 3 -26.19 -7.45 -9.76
N LEU A 4 -27.27 -7.48 -8.98
CA LEU A 4 -28.50 -6.73 -9.25
C LEU A 4 -28.27 -5.23 -9.00
N PHE A 5 -27.67 -4.88 -7.85
CA PHE A 5 -27.35 -3.49 -7.50
C PHE A 5 -26.29 -2.86 -8.44
N ALA A 6 -25.40 -3.67 -9.02
CA ALA A 6 -24.38 -3.19 -9.95
C ALA A 6 -24.91 -2.89 -11.37
N ILE A 7 -26.08 -3.42 -11.71
CA ILE A 7 -26.75 -3.26 -13.02
C ILE A 7 -27.89 -2.23 -12.94
N LEU A 8 -28.53 -2.07 -11.78
CA LEU A 8 -29.60 -1.10 -11.52
C LEU A 8 -29.31 0.34 -12.00
N PRO A 9 -28.10 0.91 -11.84
CA PRO A 9 -27.79 2.28 -12.29
C PRO A 9 -27.82 2.46 -13.82
N PHE A 10 -27.77 1.37 -14.59
CA PHE A 10 -27.87 1.39 -16.05
C PHE A 10 -29.32 1.60 -16.53
N TYR A 11 -30.30 1.12 -15.77
CA TYR A 11 -31.73 1.18 -16.15
C TYR A 11 -32.46 2.41 -15.59
N LEU A 12 -31.95 3.03 -14.52
CA LEU A 12 -32.53 4.24 -13.91
C LEU A 12 -32.64 5.48 -14.83
N PRO A 13 -31.72 5.73 -15.80
CA PRO A 13 -31.86 6.83 -16.75
C PRO A 13 -33.05 6.71 -17.71
N PHE A 14 -33.56 5.48 -17.94
CA PHE A 14 -34.73 5.23 -18.80
C PHE A 14 -36.06 5.61 -18.11
N LEU A 15 -36.07 5.86 -16.80
CA LEU A 15 -37.25 6.15 -15.98
C LEU A 15 -37.59 7.65 -15.86
N GLY A 16 -36.86 8.56 -16.54
CA GLY A 16 -37.24 9.97 -16.66
C GLY A 16 -37.13 10.82 -15.38
N LEU A 17 -36.41 10.36 -14.37
CA LEU A 17 -36.19 11.09 -13.12
C LEU A 17 -35.13 12.20 -13.27
N ASP A 18 -35.37 13.35 -12.66
CA ASP A 18 -34.60 14.60 -12.83
C ASP A 18 -33.08 14.43 -12.57
N LEU A 19 -32.26 14.90 -13.51
CA LEU A 19 -30.92 14.39 -13.84
C LEU A 19 -29.76 14.95 -12.97
N ARG A 20 -30.07 15.71 -11.92
CA ARG A 20 -29.06 16.38 -11.08
C ARG A 20 -28.59 15.51 -9.92
N SER A 21 -29.50 14.85 -9.20
CA SER A 21 -29.22 13.96 -8.06
C SER A 21 -28.76 12.56 -8.51
N LEU A 22 -29.19 12.10 -9.69
CA LEU A 22 -28.78 10.81 -10.26
C LEU A 22 -27.32 10.77 -10.74
N ARG A 23 -26.61 11.90 -10.79
CA ARG A 23 -25.16 11.94 -11.11
C ARG A 23 -24.34 11.18 -10.07
N VAL A 24 -24.73 11.23 -8.79
CA VAL A 24 -24.10 10.45 -7.70
C VAL A 24 -24.33 8.95 -7.89
N LEU A 25 -25.43 8.53 -8.52
CA LEU A 25 -25.66 7.12 -8.85
C LEU A 25 -24.67 6.57 -9.90
N ARG A 26 -23.91 7.42 -10.61
CA ARG A 26 -22.77 6.95 -11.41
C ARG A 26 -21.68 6.34 -10.53
N LEU A 27 -21.54 6.77 -9.28
CA LEU A 27 -20.62 6.15 -8.31
C LEU A 27 -21.06 4.73 -7.94
N LEU A 28 -22.36 4.38 -8.06
CA LEU A 28 -22.80 3.00 -7.89
C LEU A 28 -22.19 2.06 -8.95
N ARG A 29 -21.60 2.57 -10.05
CA ARG A 29 -20.78 1.75 -10.95
C ARG A 29 -19.54 1.19 -10.26
N ILE A 30 -19.04 1.82 -9.19
CA ILE A 30 -17.97 1.26 -8.32
C ILE A 30 -18.44 -0.03 -7.66
N LEU A 31 -19.75 -0.24 -7.43
CA LEU A 31 -20.28 -1.53 -6.96
C LEU A 31 -20.07 -2.66 -7.98
N ARG A 32 -19.72 -2.39 -9.24
CA ARG A 32 -19.22 -3.43 -10.15
C ARG A 32 -17.88 -4.01 -9.70
N ILE A 33 -17.06 -3.26 -8.95
CA ILE A 33 -15.88 -3.80 -8.27
C ILE A 33 -16.30 -4.86 -7.24
N ALA A 34 -17.52 -4.83 -6.67
CA ALA A 34 -17.99 -5.91 -5.80
C ALA A 34 -18.21 -7.25 -6.55
N LYS A 35 -18.17 -7.28 -7.90
CA LYS A 35 -17.98 -8.54 -8.68
C LYS A 35 -16.59 -9.17 -8.50
N VAL A 36 -15.71 -8.55 -7.71
CA VAL A 36 -14.45 -9.12 -7.24
C VAL A 36 -14.65 -10.44 -6.48
N GLY A 37 -15.88 -10.80 -6.09
CA GLY A 37 -16.22 -12.16 -5.66
C GLY A 37 -15.80 -13.26 -6.65
N ARG A 38 -15.66 -12.97 -7.96
CA ARG A 38 -15.09 -13.94 -8.93
C ARG A 38 -13.57 -14.16 -8.76
N TYR A 39 -12.89 -13.24 -8.08
CA TYR A 39 -11.49 -13.33 -7.65
C TYR A 39 -11.36 -13.73 -6.18
N TYR A 40 -12.40 -14.31 -5.58
CA TYR A 40 -12.40 -14.72 -4.17
C TYR A 40 -11.17 -15.59 -3.82
N GLY A 41 -10.74 -16.47 -4.74
CA GLY A 41 -9.50 -17.25 -4.57
C GLY A 41 -8.24 -16.39 -4.43
N ALA A 42 -8.07 -15.37 -5.27
CA ALA A 42 -6.92 -14.46 -5.21
C ALA A 42 -6.94 -13.57 -3.95
N LEU A 43 -8.11 -13.08 -3.55
CA LEU A 43 -8.25 -12.33 -2.29
C LEU A 43 -8.01 -13.21 -1.07
N HIS A 44 -8.45 -14.47 -1.11
CA HIS A 44 -8.22 -15.42 -0.01
C HIS A 44 -6.73 -15.74 0.13
N LEU A 45 -6.03 -15.94 -1.00
CA LEU A 45 -4.57 -16.08 -1.02
C LEU A 45 -3.88 -14.86 -0.41
N MET A 46 -4.23 -13.66 -0.87
CA MET A 46 -3.65 -12.42 -0.35
C MET A 46 -3.90 -12.25 1.16
N LYS A 47 -5.12 -12.53 1.62
CA LYS A 47 -5.47 -12.50 3.05
C LYS A 47 -4.60 -13.47 3.85
N ARG A 48 -4.42 -14.70 3.34
CA ARG A 48 -3.63 -15.73 4.00
C ARG A 48 -2.16 -15.35 4.11
N VAL A 49 -1.58 -14.78 3.04
CA VAL A 49 -0.21 -14.23 3.04
C VAL A 49 -0.06 -13.13 4.09
N VAL A 50 -0.96 -12.14 4.12
CA VAL A 50 -0.90 -11.04 5.10
C VAL A 50 -1.03 -11.54 6.53
N VAL A 51 -1.91 -12.51 6.79
CA VAL A 51 -2.09 -13.10 8.13
C VAL A 51 -0.87 -13.93 8.54
N SER A 52 -0.31 -14.71 7.60
CA SER A 52 0.88 -15.54 7.82
C SER A 52 2.12 -14.69 8.11
N LYS A 53 2.30 -13.56 7.41
CA LYS A 53 3.45 -12.66 7.54
C LYS A 53 3.18 -11.43 8.40
N LYS A 54 2.11 -11.44 9.21
CA LYS A 54 1.66 -10.26 9.97
C LYS A 54 2.74 -9.69 10.89
N GLU A 55 3.52 -10.55 11.54
CA GLU A 55 4.54 -10.13 12.51
C GLU A 55 5.71 -9.45 11.81
N GLU A 56 6.19 -10.04 10.71
CA GLU A 56 7.24 -9.47 9.86
C GLU A 56 6.81 -8.13 9.24
N ILE A 57 5.57 -8.04 8.74
CA ILE A 57 5.02 -6.80 8.17
C ILE A 57 4.90 -5.71 9.24
N VAL A 58 4.36 -6.04 10.42
CA VAL A 58 4.20 -5.07 11.51
C VAL A 58 5.57 -4.59 12.01
N LEU A 59 6.53 -5.48 12.22
CA LEU A 59 7.88 -5.12 12.66
C LEU A 59 8.60 -4.23 11.65
N THR A 60 8.60 -4.61 10.37
CA THR A 60 9.25 -3.80 9.33
C THR A 60 8.57 -2.45 9.16
N THR A 61 7.24 -2.40 9.23
CA THR A 61 6.48 -1.13 9.19
C THR A 61 6.79 -0.24 10.40
N ALA A 62 6.89 -0.81 11.60
CA ALA A 62 7.23 -0.06 12.80
C ALA A 62 8.65 0.53 12.73
N ILE A 63 9.63 -0.25 12.25
CA ILE A 63 11.01 0.21 12.06
C ILE A 63 11.07 1.33 10.99
N MET A 64 10.35 1.18 9.87
CA MET A 64 10.27 2.23 8.86
C MET A 64 9.63 3.51 9.41
N ALA A 65 8.56 3.40 10.19
CA ALA A 65 7.91 4.55 10.81
C ALA A 65 8.84 5.29 11.77
N LEU A 66 9.59 4.55 12.60
CA LEU A 66 10.60 5.12 13.48
C LEU A 66 11.67 5.89 12.69
N LEU A 67 12.19 5.29 11.61
CA LEU A 67 13.22 5.94 10.79
C LEU A 67 12.70 7.14 10.02
N LEU A 68 11.45 7.12 9.56
CA LEU A 68 10.78 8.28 8.98
C LEU A 68 10.76 9.45 9.98
N VAL A 69 10.37 9.19 11.23
CA VAL A 69 10.34 10.23 12.27
C VAL A 69 11.74 10.75 12.57
N LEU A 70 12.74 9.87 12.69
CA LEU A 70 14.13 10.28 12.95
C LEU A 70 14.73 11.09 11.79
N ALA A 71 14.57 10.61 10.56
CA ALA A 71 15.01 11.31 9.35
C ALA A 71 14.37 12.70 9.23
N SER A 72 13.06 12.78 9.46
CA SER A 72 12.32 14.03 9.37
C SER A 72 12.70 15.01 10.47
N SER A 73 12.96 14.51 11.68
CA SER A 73 13.40 15.35 12.81
C SER A 73 14.78 15.95 12.54
N VAL A 74 15.74 15.15 12.10
CA VAL A 74 17.09 15.64 11.75
C VAL A 74 17.00 16.68 10.64
N LEU A 75 16.25 16.39 9.58
CA LEU A 75 16.14 17.30 8.45
C LEU A 75 15.41 18.60 8.82
N PHE A 76 14.37 18.52 9.64
CA PHE A 76 13.69 19.69 10.19
C PHE A 76 14.69 20.60 10.93
N TYR A 77 15.50 20.07 11.84
CA TYR A 77 16.47 20.90 12.56
C TYR A 77 17.58 21.46 11.66
N CYS A 78 17.95 20.76 10.57
CA CYS A 78 18.92 21.27 9.61
C CYS A 78 18.36 22.39 8.71
N GLU A 79 17.10 22.27 8.28
CA GLU A 79 16.52 23.11 7.22
C GLU A 79 15.56 24.20 7.74
N ASN A 80 14.88 23.99 8.87
CA ASN A 80 13.92 24.95 9.42
C ASN A 80 14.49 26.37 9.61
N PRO A 81 15.75 26.58 10.06
CA PRO A 81 16.32 27.92 10.19
C PRO A 81 16.46 28.68 8.86
N TYR A 82 16.53 27.96 7.73
CA TYR A 82 16.76 28.53 6.40
C TYR A 82 15.49 28.51 5.54
N GLN A 83 14.56 27.59 5.82
CA GLN A 83 13.32 27.36 5.07
C GLN A 83 12.14 27.09 6.04
N PRO A 84 11.77 28.06 6.89
CA PRO A 84 10.76 27.83 7.93
C PRO A 84 9.35 27.57 7.38
N ASP A 85 9.00 28.13 6.22
CA ASP A 85 7.68 27.91 5.60
C ASP A 85 7.56 26.50 5.00
N THR A 86 8.63 26.00 4.40
CA THR A 86 8.69 24.67 3.78
C THR A 86 8.86 23.59 4.85
N PHE A 87 9.85 23.73 5.74
CA PHE A 87 10.13 22.83 6.84
C PHE A 87 9.49 23.35 8.13
N SER A 88 8.16 23.53 8.12
CA SER A 88 7.42 24.20 9.22
C SER A 88 7.25 23.37 10.49
N SER A 89 7.23 22.04 10.36
CA SER A 89 7.10 21.12 11.48
C SER A 89 7.68 19.75 11.15
N ILE A 90 7.93 18.92 12.17
CA ILE A 90 8.38 17.54 11.95
C ILE A 90 7.37 16.75 11.09
N PRO A 91 6.04 16.79 11.35
CA PRO A 91 5.06 16.14 10.47
C PRO A 91 5.03 16.68 9.04
N ALA A 92 5.22 17.98 8.84
CA ALA A 92 5.35 18.55 7.49
C ALA A 92 6.61 18.02 6.79
N THR A 93 7.72 17.88 7.52
CA THR A 93 8.97 17.30 7.00
C THR A 93 8.84 15.79 6.71
N MET A 94 7.96 15.08 7.42
CA MET A 94 7.66 13.67 7.12
C MET A 94 7.09 13.48 5.72
N TRP A 95 6.35 14.45 5.17
CA TRP A 95 5.89 14.40 3.79
C TRP A 95 7.04 14.25 2.80
N TRP A 96 8.09 15.05 2.97
CA TRP A 96 9.31 14.94 2.17
C TRP A 96 9.96 13.57 2.30
N ALA A 97 10.08 13.06 3.53
CA ALA A 97 10.69 11.76 3.78
C ALA A 97 9.88 10.63 3.12
N ILE A 98 8.55 10.66 3.21
CA ILE A 98 7.66 9.70 2.54
C ILE A 98 7.83 9.79 1.02
N ALA A 99 7.75 10.98 0.44
CA ALA A 99 7.87 11.17 -1.01
C ALA A 99 9.25 10.75 -1.54
N THR A 100 10.32 11.01 -0.79
CA THR A 100 11.69 10.66 -1.16
C THR A 100 11.95 9.16 -1.02
N LEU A 101 11.56 8.56 0.11
CA LEU A 101 11.80 7.14 0.39
C LEU A 101 10.94 6.20 -0.45
N SER A 102 9.72 6.64 -0.83
CA SER A 102 8.89 5.95 -1.81
C SER A 102 9.32 6.17 -3.26
N THR A 103 10.43 6.89 -3.50
CA THR A 103 10.99 7.21 -4.82
C THR A 103 10.06 8.04 -5.73
N VAL A 104 9.04 8.69 -5.15
CA VAL A 104 8.12 9.57 -5.89
C VAL A 104 8.78 10.92 -6.20
N GLY A 105 9.35 11.57 -5.18
CA GLY A 105 10.15 12.79 -5.34
C GLY A 105 9.44 13.94 -6.06
N TYR A 106 8.31 14.42 -5.52
CA TYR A 106 7.55 15.52 -6.13
C TYR A 106 8.36 16.81 -6.39
N GLY A 107 9.39 17.07 -5.58
CA GLY A 107 10.25 18.26 -5.72
C GLY A 107 9.67 19.55 -5.15
N ASP A 108 8.54 19.46 -4.45
CA ASP A 108 7.89 20.55 -3.69
C ASP A 108 8.65 20.95 -2.42
N MET A 109 9.40 20.00 -1.84
CA MET A 109 10.26 20.20 -0.68
C MET A 109 11.64 19.60 -0.96
N TYR A 110 12.72 20.32 -0.65
CA TYR A 110 14.09 19.78 -0.73
C TYR A 110 15.06 20.57 0.17
N PRO A 111 16.08 19.92 0.74
CA PRO A 111 17.06 20.59 1.56
C PRO A 111 17.97 21.51 0.72
N ILE A 112 18.23 22.71 1.20
CA ILE A 112 19.17 23.64 0.57
C ILE A 112 20.53 23.65 1.27
N THR A 113 20.59 23.29 2.56
CA THR A 113 21.81 23.31 3.35
C THR A 113 22.75 22.17 2.98
N VAL A 114 24.06 22.37 3.17
CA VAL A 114 25.07 21.34 2.90
C VAL A 114 24.83 20.10 3.77
N LEU A 115 24.58 20.30 5.07
CA LEU A 115 24.27 19.22 6.01
C LEU A 115 22.98 18.50 5.62
N GLY A 116 21.90 19.24 5.33
CA GLY A 116 20.63 18.66 4.91
C GLY A 116 20.75 17.83 3.64
N LYS A 117 21.51 18.29 2.64
CA LYS A 117 21.78 17.54 1.40
C LYS A 117 22.62 16.27 1.64
N LEU A 118 23.61 16.32 2.54
CA LEU A 118 24.40 15.14 2.91
C LEU A 118 23.54 14.09 3.63
N PHE A 119 22.73 14.52 4.61
CA PHE A 119 21.81 13.62 5.31
C PHE A 119 20.74 13.06 4.38
N ALA A 120 20.12 13.91 3.55
CA ALA A 120 19.09 13.51 2.61
C ALA A 120 19.62 12.51 1.58
N SER A 121 20.82 12.70 1.05
CA SER A 121 21.41 11.75 0.10
C SER A 121 21.70 10.39 0.74
N LEU A 122 22.21 10.37 1.97
CA LEU A 122 22.43 9.14 2.73
C LEU A 122 21.12 8.40 3.01
N ILE A 123 20.08 9.13 3.43
CA ILE A 123 18.76 8.59 3.74
C ILE A 123 18.09 8.07 2.46
N ALA A 124 18.20 8.78 1.34
CA ALA A 124 17.64 8.34 0.07
C ALA A 124 18.26 7.00 -0.39
N VAL A 125 19.58 6.86 -0.34
CA VAL A 125 20.27 5.62 -0.76
C VAL A 125 19.92 4.45 0.18
N ARG A 126 19.97 4.67 1.50
CA ARG A 126 19.71 3.58 2.47
C ARG A 126 18.23 3.22 2.58
N GLY A 127 17.34 4.20 2.44
CA GLY A 127 15.92 4.03 2.68
C GLY A 127 15.18 3.30 1.57
N ILE A 128 15.68 3.30 0.33
CA ILE A 128 15.16 2.44 -0.76
C ILE A 128 15.18 0.96 -0.33
N GLY A 129 16.29 0.52 0.27
CA GLY A 129 16.42 -0.85 0.77
C GLY A 129 15.41 -1.18 1.86
N MET A 130 15.03 -0.21 2.69
CA MET A 130 14.09 -0.42 3.79
C MET A 130 12.64 -0.49 3.31
N PHE A 131 12.25 0.34 2.36
CA PHE A 131 10.92 0.27 1.74
C PHE A 131 10.76 -0.98 0.85
N ALA A 132 11.85 -1.60 0.40
CA ALA A 132 11.81 -2.87 -0.31
C ALA A 132 11.51 -4.08 0.61
N LEU A 133 11.77 -3.99 1.93
CA LEU A 133 11.60 -5.12 2.85
C LEU A 133 10.15 -5.60 2.98
N PRO A 134 9.14 -4.74 3.25
CA PRO A 134 7.74 -5.18 3.32
C PRO A 134 7.27 -5.82 2.01
N THR A 135 7.67 -5.24 0.87
CA THR A 135 7.35 -5.78 -0.45
C THR A 135 7.99 -7.17 -0.64
N GLY A 136 9.25 -7.34 -0.22
CA GLY A 136 9.94 -8.62 -0.25
C GLY A 136 9.29 -9.68 0.65
N ILE A 137 8.87 -9.30 1.87
CA ILE A 137 8.17 -10.20 2.81
C ILE A 137 6.85 -10.68 2.21
N VAL A 138 6.05 -9.76 1.67
CA VAL A 138 4.78 -10.12 1.01
C VAL A 138 5.03 -11.01 -0.20
N GLY A 139 6.05 -10.69 -1.02
CA GLY A 139 6.44 -11.51 -2.16
C GLY A 139 6.85 -12.93 -1.78
N ALA A 140 7.69 -13.08 -0.76
CA ALA A 140 8.10 -14.37 -0.22
C ALA A 140 6.90 -15.16 0.33
N GLY A 141 5.99 -14.49 1.06
CA GLY A 141 4.76 -15.10 1.56
C GLY A 141 3.84 -15.61 0.45
N PHE A 142 3.74 -14.90 -0.68
CA PHE A 142 3.02 -15.39 -1.86
C PHE A 142 3.64 -16.67 -2.43
N VAL A 143 4.96 -16.73 -2.54
CA VAL A 143 5.67 -17.93 -3.03
C VAL A 143 5.42 -19.11 -2.10
N GLU A 144 5.54 -18.91 -0.79
CA GLU A 144 5.34 -19.92 0.24
C GLU A 144 3.91 -20.49 0.20
N GLU A 145 2.89 -19.62 0.11
CA GLU A 145 1.50 -20.07 0.12
C GLU A 145 1.06 -20.75 -1.19
N ILE A 146 1.63 -20.33 -2.33
CA ILE A 146 1.41 -21.01 -3.61
C ILE A 146 2.07 -22.40 -3.59
N GLN A 147 3.27 -22.54 -3.04
CA GLN A 147 3.94 -23.83 -2.89
C GLN A 147 3.15 -24.76 -1.96
N ARG A 148 2.70 -24.25 -0.80
CA ARG A 148 1.86 -25.02 0.13
C ARG A 148 0.58 -25.55 -0.53
N SER A 149 -0.10 -24.71 -1.31
CA SER A 149 -1.31 -25.10 -2.05
C SER A 149 -1.04 -26.20 -3.08
N LYS A 150 0.14 -26.20 -3.72
CA LYS A 150 0.55 -27.26 -4.66
C LYS A 150 0.89 -28.57 -3.95
N ASP A 151 1.49 -28.52 -2.78
CA ASP A 151 1.84 -29.72 -2.02
C ASP A 151 0.61 -30.36 -1.37
N GLU A 152 -0.34 -29.56 -0.86
CA GLU A 152 -1.65 -30.04 -0.41
C GLU A 152 -2.43 -30.73 -1.55
N ALA A 153 -2.32 -30.24 -2.79
CA ALA A 153 -2.97 -30.85 -3.96
C ALA A 153 -2.35 -32.19 -4.41
N LYS A 154 -1.13 -32.51 -3.96
CA LYS A 154 -0.47 -33.80 -4.23
C LYS A 154 -0.86 -34.88 -3.22
N VAL A 155 -1.72 -34.59 -2.24
CA VAL A 155 -2.17 -35.56 -1.25
C VAL A 155 -3.63 -35.90 -1.53
N CYS A 156 -3.95 -37.19 -1.61
CA CYS A 156 -5.32 -37.64 -1.86
C CYS A 156 -6.22 -37.25 -0.68
N PRO A 157 -7.30 -36.47 -0.89
CA PRO A 157 -8.18 -36.03 0.20
C PRO A 157 -8.99 -37.17 0.85
N HIS A 158 -9.02 -38.36 0.24
CA HIS A 158 -9.77 -39.51 0.74
C HIS A 158 -8.90 -40.48 1.58
N CYS A 159 -7.62 -40.67 1.25
CA CYS A 159 -6.74 -41.63 1.95
C CYS A 159 -5.49 -40.99 2.58
N GLY A 160 -5.19 -39.72 2.31
CA GLY A 160 -4.02 -39.04 2.87
C GLY A 160 -2.67 -39.49 2.26
N GLU A 161 -2.68 -40.37 1.26
CA GLU A 161 -1.47 -40.80 0.56
C GLU A 161 -1.07 -39.83 -0.56
N PRO A 162 0.23 -39.68 -0.87
CA PRO A 162 0.69 -38.87 -1.98
C PRO A 162 0.21 -39.45 -3.31
N ILE A 163 -0.36 -38.60 -4.15
CA ILE A 163 -0.77 -38.90 -5.52
C ILE A 163 0.53 -39.00 -6.34
N ARG A 164 0.96 -40.25 -6.59
CA ARG A 164 2.16 -40.60 -7.36
C ARG A 164 2.00 -40.31 -8.85
#